data_AF-A0A5E4NCA2-F1
#
_entry.id   AF-A0A5E4NCA2-F1
#
_cell.length_a   1.000
_cell.length_b   1.000
_cell.length_c   1.000
_cell.angle_alpha   90.00
_cell.angle_beta   90.00
_cell.angle_gamma   90.00
#
_symmetry.space_group_name_H-M   'P 1'
#
loop_
_entity.id
_entity.type
_entity.pdbx_description
1 polymer ?
#
loop_
_entity_poly.entity_id
_entity_poly.type
_entity_poly.pdbx_seq_one_letter_code
_entity_poly.pdbx_strand_id
1 'polypeptide(L)'
;MTVAELKTHAYEVFKIPVKDQRLLLTGRPLCDEKSLIEYPQIKNGTRLNLVVKQQPVIKTEELEEMVTKHVREHYSTEDTVKVLKEFMKEFDRSITQFSLDDYERMAKSLLSNDEQQTSQ
;
A
#
# COMPACT_ATOMS: atom_id res chain seq x y z
N MET A 1 11.58 -27.62 2.20
CA MET A 1 11.49 -26.15 2.33
C MET A 1 11.11 -25.55 0.99
N THR A 2 9.90 -25.02 0.95
CA THR A 2 9.30 -24.33 -0.19
C THR A 2 9.65 -22.85 -0.16
N VAL A 3 9.46 -22.16 -1.28
CA VAL A 3 9.63 -20.70 -1.33
C VAL A 3 8.58 -19.99 -0.45
N ALA A 4 7.38 -20.56 -0.30
CA ALA A 4 6.36 -20.05 0.61
C ALA A 4 6.79 -20.09 2.09
N GLU A 5 7.37 -21.19 2.55
CA GLU A 5 7.92 -21.30 3.93
C GLU A 5 9.04 -20.28 4.17
N LEU A 6 9.89 -20.04 3.16
CA LEU A 6 10.94 -19.03 3.24
C LEU A 6 10.35 -17.61 3.38
N LYS A 7 9.25 -17.30 2.68
CA LYS A 7 8.56 -16.01 2.83
C LYS A 7 7.93 -15.84 4.21
N THR A 8 7.40 -16.90 4.80
CA THR A 8 6.90 -16.89 6.19
C THR A 8 8.03 -16.58 7.16
N HIS A 9 9.19 -17.20 6.99
CA HIS A 9 10.34 -16.92 7.85
C HIS A 9 10.88 -15.50 7.66
N ALA A 10 10.88 -14.99 6.41
CA ALA A 10 11.18 -13.60 6.14
C ALA A 10 10.16 -12.64 6.77
N TYR A 11 8.89 -13.03 6.87
CA TYR A 11 7.87 -12.26 7.61
C TYR A 11 8.17 -12.23 9.12
N GLU A 12 8.60 -13.33 9.72
CA GLU A 12 8.95 -13.37 11.14
C GLU A 12 10.16 -12.48 11.47
N VAL A 13 11.20 -12.53 10.64
CA VAL A 13 12.47 -11.81 10.85
C VAL A 13 12.37 -10.34 10.46
N PHE A 14 11.78 -10.03 9.30
CA PHE A 14 11.76 -8.67 8.76
C PHE A 14 10.42 -7.95 8.89
N LYS A 15 9.36 -8.62 9.38
CA LYS A 15 8.00 -8.07 9.52
C LYS A 15 7.38 -7.54 8.22
N ILE A 16 7.88 -7.96 7.07
CA ILE A 16 7.35 -7.57 5.76
C ILE A 16 6.28 -8.58 5.34
N PRO A 17 5.02 -8.19 5.08
CA PRO A 17 3.95 -9.11 4.67
C PRO A 17 4.32 -9.96 3.45
N VAL A 18 3.97 -11.25 3.46
CA VAL A 18 4.27 -12.21 2.36
C VAL A 18 3.82 -11.70 0.99
N LYS A 19 2.73 -10.91 0.95
CA LYS A 19 2.18 -10.29 -0.28
C LYS A 19 3.10 -9.21 -0.87
N ASP A 20 3.89 -8.56 -0.02
CA ASP A 20 4.80 -7.47 -0.38
C ASP A 20 6.22 -7.98 -0.63
N GLN A 21 6.47 -9.26 -0.38
CA GLN A 21 7.77 -9.90 -0.58
C GLN A 21 7.91 -10.44 -2.01
N ARG A 22 8.93 -9.97 -2.72
CA ARG A 22 9.39 -10.58 -3.97
C ARG A 22 10.82 -11.08 -3.80
N LEU A 23 10.96 -12.40 -3.71
CA LEU A 23 12.27 -13.06 -3.63
C LEU A 23 12.85 -13.25 -5.03
N LEU A 24 14.07 -12.76 -5.22
CA LEU A 24 14.83 -12.86 -6.46
C LEU A 24 16.12 -13.66 -6.23
N LEU A 25 16.37 -14.63 -7.09
CA LEU A 25 17.63 -15.35 -7.20
C LEU A 25 18.33 -14.88 -8.47
N THR A 26 19.48 -14.23 -8.34
CA THR A 26 20.29 -13.71 -9.48
C THR A 26 19.48 -12.93 -10.53
N GLY A 27 18.47 -12.17 -10.07
CA GLY A 27 17.59 -11.38 -10.93
C GLY A 27 16.34 -12.10 -11.44
N ARG A 28 16.18 -13.41 -11.17
CA ARG A 28 14.98 -14.17 -11.52
C ARG A 28 14.03 -14.29 -10.32
N PRO A 29 12.73 -13.99 -10.48
CA PRO A 29 11.75 -14.20 -9.42
C PRO A 29 11.55 -15.69 -9.12
N LEU A 30 11.51 -16.02 -7.84
CA LEU A 30 11.16 -17.36 -7.37
C LEU A 30 9.64 -17.53 -7.38
N CYS A 31 9.19 -18.73 -7.74
CA CYS A 31 7.78 -19.11 -7.69
C CYS A 31 7.48 -19.76 -6.34
N ASP A 32 6.39 -19.34 -5.70
CA ASP A 32 5.99 -19.82 -4.38
C ASP A 32 5.62 -21.32 -4.37
N GLU A 33 5.13 -21.81 -5.50
CA GLU A 33 4.72 -23.20 -5.71
C GLU A 33 5.91 -24.15 -5.90
N LYS A 34 7.12 -23.62 -6.14
CA LYS A 34 8.32 -24.43 -6.36
C LYS A 34 9.09 -24.66 -5.07
N SER A 35 9.62 -25.86 -4.93
CA SER A 35 10.52 -26.21 -3.84
C SER A 35 11.91 -25.62 -4.09
N LEU A 36 12.63 -25.24 -3.04
CA LEU A 36 13.99 -24.71 -3.17
C LEU A 36 14.96 -25.72 -3.83
N ILE A 37 14.64 -27.01 -3.73
CA ILE A 37 15.38 -28.12 -4.33
C ILE A 37 15.26 -28.13 -5.87
N GLU A 38 14.15 -27.62 -6.42
CA GLU A 38 13.96 -27.49 -7.87
C GLU A 38 14.83 -26.39 -8.48
N TYR A 39 15.44 -25.55 -7.63
CA TYR A 39 16.42 -24.56 -8.03
C TYR A 39 17.83 -25.06 -7.73
N PRO A 40 18.55 -25.64 -8.70
CA PRO A 40 19.89 -26.23 -8.48
C PRO A 40 20.96 -25.22 -8.02
N GLN A 41 20.63 -23.93 -8.08
CA GLN A 41 21.49 -22.80 -7.71
C GLN A 41 21.26 -22.33 -6.26
N ILE A 42 20.23 -22.86 -5.58
CA ILE A 42 19.97 -22.61 -4.17
C ILE A 42 20.70 -23.70 -3.37
N LYS A 43 21.85 -23.32 -2.82
CA LYS A 43 22.66 -24.14 -1.92
C LYS A 43 22.83 -23.41 -0.60
N ASN A 44 23.38 -24.11 0.39
CA ASN A 44 23.69 -23.50 1.67
C ASN A 44 24.72 -22.36 1.47
N GLY A 45 24.38 -21.14 1.89
CA GLY A 45 25.17 -19.93 1.64
C GLY A 45 24.74 -19.07 0.42
N THR A 46 23.73 -19.49 -0.35
CA THR A 46 23.20 -18.66 -1.45
C THR A 46 22.51 -17.42 -0.90
N ARG A 47 22.87 -16.24 -1.42
CA ARG A 47 22.23 -14.96 -1.08
C ARG A 47 20.99 -14.75 -1.96
N LEU A 48 19.85 -14.50 -1.33
CA LEU A 48 18.60 -14.15 -2.00
C LEU A 48 18.33 -12.66 -1.81
N ASN A 49 17.82 -12.01 -2.85
CA ASN A 49 17.42 -10.62 -2.76
C ASN A 49 15.93 -10.53 -2.46
N LEU A 50 15.57 -9.87 -1.36
CA LEU A 50 14.19 -9.57 -1.00
C LEU A 50 13.85 -8.16 -1.47
N VAL A 51 12.97 -8.06 -2.47
CA VAL A 51 12.41 -6.78 -2.92
C VAL A 51 11.07 -6.57 -2.23
N VAL A 52 10.93 -5.45 -1.53
CA VAL A 52 9.69 -5.02 -0.90
C VAL A 52 8.88 -4.24 -1.92
N LYS A 53 7.75 -4.78 -2.33
CA LYS A 53 6.75 -4.01 -3.08
C LYS A 53 6.11 -3.06 -2.09
N GLN A 54 6.39 -1.77 -2.24
CA GLN A 54 5.62 -0.76 -1.52
C GLN A 54 4.22 -0.74 -2.13
N GLN A 55 3.26 -1.33 -1.43
CA GLN A 55 1.87 -1.00 -1.70
C GLN A 55 1.66 0.44 -1.23
N PRO A 56 0.98 1.29 -2.01
CA PRO A 56 0.57 2.60 -1.53
C PRO A 56 -0.43 2.37 -0.40
N VAL A 57 0.05 2.37 0.84
CA VAL A 57 -0.81 2.39 2.01
C VAL A 57 -1.31 3.83 2.12
N ILE A 58 -2.41 4.13 1.43
CA ILE A 58 -3.15 5.36 1.66
C ILE A 58 -3.75 5.19 3.06
N LYS A 59 -3.19 5.91 4.04
CA LYS A 59 -3.77 5.97 5.38
C LYS A 59 -5.06 6.78 5.28
N THR A 60 -6.20 6.11 5.09
CA THR A 60 -7.51 6.76 5.02
C THR A 60 -8.13 6.96 6.39
N GLU A 61 -7.50 6.46 7.48
CA GLU A 61 -8.03 6.51 8.85
C GLU A 61 -8.41 7.93 9.27
N GLU A 62 -7.54 8.93 9.04
CA GLU A 62 -7.82 10.33 9.38
C GLU A 62 -8.98 10.92 8.54
N LEU A 63 -9.05 10.55 7.26
CA LEU A 63 -10.13 10.99 6.37
C LEU A 63 -11.46 10.35 6.76
N GLU A 64 -11.45 9.07 7.12
CA GLU A 64 -12.62 8.32 7.57
C GLU A 64 -13.20 8.92 8.85
N GLU A 65 -12.33 9.30 9.79
CA GLU A 65 -12.73 9.99 11.02
C GLU A 65 -13.34 11.37 10.74
N MET A 66 -12.71 12.17 9.87
CA MET A 66 -13.22 13.50 9.49
C MET A 66 -14.59 13.42 8.81
N VAL A 67 -14.74 12.51 7.84
CA VAL A 67 -16.01 12.29 7.12
C VAL A 67 -17.07 11.81 8.10
N THR A 68 -16.75 10.85 8.96
CA THR A 68 -17.67 10.34 9.98
C THR A 68 -18.13 11.45 10.92
N LYS A 69 -17.21 12.31 11.37
CA LYS A 69 -17.53 13.44 12.25
C LYS A 69 -18.52 14.40 11.58
N HIS A 70 -18.27 14.77 10.32
CA HIS A 70 -19.13 15.72 9.61
C HIS A 70 -20.49 15.14 9.23
N VAL A 71 -20.54 13.86 8.84
CA VAL A 71 -21.78 13.19 8.45
C VAL A 71 -22.66 12.90 9.67
N ARG A 72 -22.08 12.60 10.84
CA ARG A 72 -22.86 12.42 12.09
C ARG A 72 -23.61 13.67 12.55
N GLU A 73 -23.22 14.86 12.11
CA GLU A 73 -23.94 16.11 12.43
C GLU A 73 -25.32 16.18 11.74
N HIS A 74 -25.52 15.39 10.68
CA HIS A 74 -26.73 15.47 9.83
C HIS A 74 -27.46 14.13 9.64
N TYR A 75 -26.85 13.00 9.98
CA TYR A 75 -27.36 11.66 9.67
C TYR A 75 -27.37 10.74 10.90
N SER A 76 -28.21 9.70 10.83
CA SER A 76 -28.22 8.62 11.81
C SER A 76 -26.89 7.85 11.81
N THR A 77 -26.61 7.10 12.88
CA THR A 77 -25.38 6.29 12.98
C THR A 77 -25.30 5.23 11.86
N GLU A 78 -26.43 4.67 11.45
CA GLU A 78 -26.50 3.67 10.38
C GLU A 78 -26.25 4.30 9.00
N ASP A 79 -26.86 5.46 8.75
CA ASP A 79 -26.68 6.19 7.49
C ASP A 79 -25.27 6.75 7.37
N THR A 80 -24.64 7.15 8.48
CA THR A 80 -23.25 7.61 8.48
C THR A 80 -22.31 6.53 7.96
N VAL A 81 -22.49 5.27 8.39
CA VAL A 81 -21.66 4.15 7.90
C VAL A 81 -21.87 3.91 6.41
N LYS A 82 -23.12 4.02 5.92
CA LYS A 82 -23.43 3.87 4.48
C LYS A 82 -22.80 5.00 3.66
N VAL A 83 -22.94 6.23 4.11
CA VAL A 83 -22.37 7.42 3.45
C VAL A 83 -20.85 7.35 3.44
N LEU A 84 -20.23 7.00 4.57
CA LEU A 84 -18.77 6.82 4.65
C LEU A 84 -18.28 5.79 3.64
N LYS A 85 -18.94 4.63 3.59
CA LYS A 85 -18.55 3.54 2.68
C LYS A 85 -18.66 3.96 1.22
N GLU A 86 -19.76 4.60 0.83
CA GLU A 86 -19.93 5.06 -0.55
C GLU A 86 -18.95 6.20 -0.87
N PHE A 87 -18.73 7.13 0.05
CA PHE A 87 -17.75 8.21 -0.10
C PHE A 87 -16.34 7.67 -0.35
N MET A 88 -15.86 6.72 0.46
CA MET A 88 -14.52 6.15 0.29
C MET A 88 -14.37 5.42 -1.04
N LYS A 89 -15.42 4.72 -1.49
CA LYS A 89 -15.45 4.05 -2.78
C LYS A 89 -15.40 5.04 -3.95
N GLU A 90 -16.15 6.13 -3.86
CA GLU A 90 -16.12 7.21 -4.86
C GLU A 90 -14.76 7.91 -4.87
N PHE A 91 -14.21 8.19 -3.69
CA PHE A 91 -12.90 8.82 -3.51
C PHE A 91 -11.78 7.99 -4.15
N ASP A 92 -11.71 6.70 -3.85
CA ASP A 92 -10.72 5.78 -4.44
C ASP A 92 -10.83 5.72 -5.97
N ARG A 93 -12.07 5.68 -6.48
CA ARG A 93 -12.30 5.72 -7.93
C ARG A 93 -11.83 7.04 -8.54
N SER A 94 -12.17 8.18 -7.94
CA SER A 94 -11.78 9.50 -8.42
C SER A 94 -10.26 9.67 -8.45
N ILE A 95 -9.57 9.29 -7.36
CA ILE A 95 -8.11 9.33 -7.30
C ILE A 95 -7.52 8.44 -8.38
N THR A 96 -7.96 7.19 -8.50
CA THR A 96 -7.41 6.26 -9.51
C THR A 96 -7.62 6.73 -10.95
N GLN A 97 -8.63 7.56 -11.22
CA GLN A 97 -8.93 8.11 -12.54
C GLN A 97 -8.11 9.36 -12.90
N PHE A 98 -7.44 9.97 -11.94
CA PHE A 98 -6.64 11.17 -12.19
C PHE A 98 -5.43 10.87 -13.07
N SER A 99 -5.19 11.78 -14.02
CA SER A 99 -4.00 11.76 -14.84
C SER A 99 -2.79 12.26 -14.05
N LEU A 100 -1.58 11.98 -14.55
CA LEU A 100 -0.35 12.51 -13.94
C LEU A 100 -0.35 14.05 -13.86
N ASP A 101 -0.97 14.72 -14.84
CA ASP A 101 -1.10 16.17 -14.85
C ASP A 101 -2.04 16.67 -13.74
N ASP A 102 -3.11 15.93 -13.44
CA ASP A 102 -4.02 16.24 -12.33
C ASP A 102 -3.30 16.10 -10.98
N TYR A 103 -2.51 15.05 -10.80
CA TYR A 103 -1.64 14.87 -9.63
C TYR A 103 -0.62 15.99 -9.47
N GLU A 104 0.03 16.40 -10.56
CA GLU A 104 0.98 17.51 -10.54
C GLU A 104 0.28 18.83 -10.16
N ARG A 105 -0.92 19.07 -10.69
CA ARG A 105 -1.69 20.27 -10.37
C ARG A 105 -2.13 20.30 -8.91
N MET A 106 -2.57 19.17 -8.36
CA MET A 106 -2.90 19.05 -6.93
C MET A 106 -1.67 19.29 -6.05
N ALA A 107 -0.53 18.70 -6.39
CA ALA A 107 0.72 18.90 -5.65
C ALA A 107 1.16 20.38 -5.67
N LYS A 108 1.10 21.03 -6.84
CA LYS A 108 1.38 22.47 -6.97
C LYS A 108 0.43 23.32 -6.14
N SER A 109 -0.86 22.99 -6.12
CA SER A 109 -1.85 23.71 -5.31
C SER A 109 -1.57 23.60 -3.83
N LEU A 110 -1.15 22.43 -3.33
CA LEU A 110 -0.83 22.23 -1.92
C LEU A 110 0.43 23.01 -1.53
N LEU A 111 1.50 22.90 -2.33
CA LEU A 111 2.74 23.65 -2.11
C LEU A 111 2.52 25.17 -2.11
N SER A 112 1.68 25.68 -3.02
CA SER A 112 1.36 27.11 -3.09
C SER A 112 0.58 27.59 -1.87
N ASN A 113 -0.25 26.73 -1.26
CA ASN A 113 -1.00 27.08 -0.05
C ASN A 113 -0.09 27.13 1.19
N ASP A 114 0.95 26.30 1.27
CA ASP A 114 1.94 26.33 2.35
C ASP A 114 2.83 27.60 2.29
N GLU A 115 3.16 28.07 1.09
CA GLU A 115 3.94 29.31 0.90
C GLU A 115 3.15 30.57 1.30
N GLN A 116 1.81 30.54 1.19
CA GLN A 116 0.96 31.65 1.63
C GLN A 116 0.76 31.70 3.15
N GLN A 117 0.88 30.57 3.85
CA GLN A 117 0.77 30.53 5.31
C GLN A 117 2.04 30.97 6.05
N THR A 118 3.21 30.94 5.41
CA THR A 118 4.50 31.34 6.01
C THR A 118 4.81 32.85 5.90
N SER A 119 3.97 33.61 5.20
CA SER A 119 4.14 35.07 5.02
C SER A 119 3.16 35.92 5.85
N GLN A 120 2.53 35.36 6.90
CA GLN A 120 1.75 36.10 7.91
C GLN A 120 2.32 35.92 9.31
#